data_AF-A0A2N3GCJ4-F1
#
_entry.id   AF-A0A2N3GCJ4-F1
#
_cell.length_a   1.000
_cell.length_b   1.000
_cell.length_c   1.000
_cell.angle_alpha   90.00
_cell.angle_beta   90.00
_cell.angle_gamma   90.00
#
_symmetry.space_group_name_H-M   'P 1'
#
loop_
_entity.id
_entity.type
_entity.pdbx_description
1 polymer ?
#
loop_
_entity_poly.entity_id
_entity_poly.type
_entity_poly.pdbx_seq_one_letter_code
_entity_poly.pdbx_strand_id
1 'polypeptide(L)' 'MRLDAASDTSGKKVDHITLSLIGNGVGAMQLWWVARVFTDGTTQPEGMFVNRNEAEELASELASSLRVHVKTAEHA' A
#
# COMPACT_ATOMS: atom_id res chain seq x y z
N MET A 1 21.86 11.27 -13.58
CA MET A 1 21.32 9.89 -13.55
C MET A 1 19.99 9.95 -12.82
N ARG A 2 18.88 10.10 -13.56
CA ARG A 2 17.54 9.96 -13.00
C ARG A 2 17.22 8.48 -13.08
N LEU A 3 16.95 7.86 -11.95
CA LEU A 3 16.43 6.50 -11.92
C LEU A 3 14.95 6.62 -12.25
N ASP A 4 14.62 6.56 -13.54
CA ASP A 4 13.24 6.42 -14.01
C ASP A 4 12.78 5.00 -13.61
N ALA A 5 12.46 4.81 -12.33
CA ALA A 5 11.71 3.66 -11.85
C ALA A 5 10.22 3.84 -12.23
N ALA A 6 9.97 4.10 -13.51
CA ALA A 6 8.68 3.77 -14.11
C ALA A 6 8.66 2.25 -14.19
N SER A 7 8.30 1.60 -13.07
CA SER A 7 7.76 0.24 -13.17
C SER A 7 6.54 0.37 -14.06
N ASP A 8 6.69 -0.06 -15.30
CA ASP A 8 5.63 -0.14 -16.27
C ASP A 8 4.61 -1.16 -15.77
N THR A 9 3.71 -0.71 -14.90
CA THR A 9 2.58 -1.50 -14.38
C THR A 9 1.39 -1.41 -15.33
N SER A 10 1.56 -0.89 -16.55
CA SER A 10 0.50 -0.79 -17.54
C SER A 10 0.13 -2.19 -18.04
N GLY A 11 -0.82 -2.82 -17.34
CA GLY A 11 -1.37 -4.13 -17.69
C GLY A 11 -1.39 -5.16 -16.57
N LYS A 12 -0.75 -4.91 -15.42
CA LYS A 12 -0.82 -5.86 -14.29
C LYS A 12 -2.16 -5.72 -13.56
N LYS A 13 -2.88 -6.83 -13.43
CA LYS A 13 -4.13 -6.88 -12.66
C LYS A 13 -3.83 -6.76 -11.18
N VAL A 14 -4.44 -5.79 -10.52
CA VAL A 14 -4.42 -5.65 -9.07
C VAL A 14 -5.34 -6.72 -8.46
N ASP A 15 -4.84 -7.47 -7.48
CA ASP A 15 -5.59 -8.47 -6.72
C ASP A 15 -6.26 -7.83 -5.48
N HIS A 16 -5.47 -7.10 -4.69
CA HIS A 16 -5.94 -6.39 -3.50
C HIS A 16 -5.02 -5.21 -3.17
N ILE A 17 -5.48 -4.32 -2.29
CA ILE A 17 -4.64 -3.32 -1.64
C ILE A 17 -4.18 -3.90 -0.31
N THR A 18 -2.89 -3.82 0.00
CA THR A 18 -2.39 -4.15 1.34
C THR A 18 -2.25 -2.89 2.17
N LEU A 19 -2.69 -2.98 3.42
CA LEU A 19 -2.45 -2.01 4.49
C LEU A 19 -1.63 -2.72 5.56
N SER A 20 -0.35 -2.37 5.66
CA SER A 20 0.59 -3.06 6.55
C SER A 20 1.08 -2.18 7.68
N LEU A 21 0.98 -2.62 8.93
CA LEU A 21 1.76 -2.04 10.02
C LEU A 21 3.21 -2.52 9.87
N ILE A 22 4.12 -1.61 9.56
CA ILE A 22 5.54 -1.93 9.28
C ILE A 22 6.48 -1.52 10.42
N GLY A 23 5.95 -0.94 11.49
CA GLY A 23 6.70 -0.68 12.70
C GLY A 23 6.10 0.43 13.56
N ASN A 24 6.81 0.72 14.65
CA ASN A 24 6.53 1.89 15.47
C ASN A 24 7.48 3.01 15.02
N GLY A 25 6.92 4.11 14.52
CA GLY A 25 7.63 5.36 14.28
C GLY A 25 8.12 6.02 15.58
N VAL A 26 8.70 7.21 15.44
CA VAL A 26 9.23 7.98 16.58
C VAL A 26 8.08 8.44 17.49
N GLY A 27 8.20 8.21 18.80
CA GLY A 27 7.25 8.77 19.79
C GLY A 27 5.86 8.13 19.80
N ALA A 28 5.79 6.79 19.91
CA ALA A 28 4.55 6.00 19.94
C ALA A 28 3.68 6.06 18.66
N MET A 29 4.19 6.67 17.58
CA MET A 29 3.52 6.65 16.28
C MET A 29 3.65 5.26 15.64
N GLN A 30 2.67 4.87 14.84
CA GLN A 30 2.70 3.62 14.08
C GLN A 30 2.98 3.96 12.61
N LEU A 31 3.89 3.23 11.97
CA LEU A 31 4.19 3.37 10.55
C LEU A 31 3.37 2.38 9.75
N TRP A 32 2.49 2.90 8.91
CA TRP A 32 1.59 2.16 8.06
C TRP A 32 2.02 2.29 6.60
N TRP A 33 2.08 1.18 5.88
CA TRP A 33 2.43 1.10 4.47
C TRP A 33 1.23 0.66 3.64
N VAL A 34 0.94 1.39 2.57
CA VAL A 34 -0.15 1.08 1.63
C VAL A 34 0.47 0.71 0.28
N ALA A 35 0.08 -0.42 -0.28
CA ALA A 35 0.57 -0.86 -1.58
C ALA A 35 -0.49 -1.61 -2.40
N ARG A 36 -0.42 -1.49 -3.72
CA ARG A 36 -1.14 -2.37 -4.64
C ARG A 36 -0.42 -3.72 -4.69
N VAL A 37 -1.16 -4.80 -4.50
CA VAL A 37 -0.66 -6.16 -4.72
C VAL A 37 -1.25 -6.68 -6.02
N PHE A 38 -0.37 -7.12 -6.92
CA PHE A 38 -0.76 -7.64 -8.22
C PHE A 38 -0.96 -9.15 -8.17
N THR A 39 -1.71 -9.70 -9.14
CA THR A 39 -1.95 -11.15 -9.25
C THR A 39 -0.69 -11.99 -9.46
N ASP A 40 0.43 -11.37 -9.88
CA ASP A 40 1.73 -12.02 -10.01
C ASP A 40 2.55 -12.03 -8.69
N GLY A 41 1.96 -11.54 -7.60
CA GLY A 41 2.58 -11.48 -6.27
C GLY A 41 3.51 -10.28 -6.07
N THR A 42 3.71 -9.43 -7.09
CA THR A 42 4.49 -8.20 -6.93
C THR A 42 3.68 -7.12 -6.24
N THR A 43 4.37 -6.17 -5.61
CA THR A 43 3.76 -5.04 -4.90
C THR A 43 4.26 -3.70 -5.44
N GLN A 44 3.37 -2.72 -5.56
CA GLN A 44 3.74 -1.33 -5.85
C GLN A 44 3.34 -0.44 -4.67
N PRO A 45 4.31 0.30 -4.07
CA PRO A 45 4.03 1.20 -2.95
C PRO A 45 3.22 2.41 -3.42
N GLU A 46 2.19 2.74 -2.64
CA GLU A 46 1.31 3.90 -2.87
C GLU A 46 1.52 5.00 -1.85
N GLY A 47 1.80 4.62 -0.60
CA GLY A 47 2.01 5.60 0.48
C GLY A 47 2.55 4.97 1.75
N MET A 48 3.11 5.83 2.59
CA MET A 48 3.55 5.51 3.94
C MET A 48 3.06 6.61 4.89
N PHE A 49 2.45 6.21 6.00
CA PHE A 49 1.74 7.10 6.91
C PHE A 49 2.16 6.83 8.36
N VAL A 50 2.17 7.88 9.18
CA VAL A 50 2.42 7.76 10.63
C VAL A 50 1.13 7.59 11.44
N ASN A 51 0.00 7.48 10.74
CA ASN A 51 -1.34 7.33 11.30
C ASN A 51 -2.10 6.26 10.51
N ARG A 52 -2.81 5.39 11.23
CA ARG A 52 -3.65 4.34 10.66
C ARG A 52 -4.79 4.92 9.81
N ASN A 53 -5.43 5.99 10.28
CA ASN A 53 -6.62 6.53 9.62
C ASN A 53 -6.31 7.04 8.21
N GLU A 54 -5.18 7.75 8.04
CA GLU A 54 -4.76 8.26 6.73
C GLU A 54 -4.40 7.11 5.77
N ALA A 55 -3.79 6.05 6.30
CA ALA A 55 -3.48 4.86 5.53
C ALA A 55 -4.74 4.08 5.11
N GLU A 56 -5.73 3.98 6.00
CA GLU A 56 -7.04 3.37 5.71
C GLU A 56 -7.83 4.18 4.67
N GLU A 57 -7.79 5.51 4.73
CA GLU A 57 -8.43 6.39 3.75
C GLU A 57 -7.88 6.15 2.34
N LEU A 58 -6.54 6.20 2.17
CA LEU A 58 -5.92 5.91 0.88
C LEU A 58 -6.21 4.47 0.41
N ALA A 59 -6.11 3.49 1.31
CA ALA A 59 -6.36 2.10 0.95
C ALA A 59 -7.80 1.88 0.47
N SER A 60 -8.77 2.52 1.13
CA SER A 60 -10.19 2.46 0.76
C SER A 60 -10.48 3.15 -0.58
N GLU A 61 -9.88 4.33 -0.82
CA GLU A 61 -10.01 5.05 -2.09
C GLU A 61 -9.49 4.21 -3.26
N LEU A 62 -8.28 3.66 -3.12
CA LEU A 62 -7.66 2.81 -4.14
C LEU A 62 -8.46 1.53 -4.38
N ALA A 63 -8.91 0.86 -3.31
CA ALA A 63 -9.70 -0.35 -3.40
C ALA A 63 -11.03 -0.10 -4.13
N SER A 64 -11.70 1.02 -3.82
CA SER A 64 -12.95 1.42 -4.47
C SER A 64 -12.76 1.75 -5.95
N SER A 65 -11.71 2.51 -6.28
CA SER A 65 -11.38 2.87 -7.67
C SER A 65 -11.08 1.63 -8.53
N LEU A 66 -10.39 0.65 -7.95
CA LEU A 66 -9.96 -0.57 -8.63
C LEU A 66 -10.96 -1.73 -8.51
N ARG A 67 -12.03 -1.58 -7.72
CA ARG A 67 -13.02 -2.62 -7.39
C ARG A 67 -12.38 -3.88 -6.79
N VAL A 68 -11.42 -3.70 -5.90
CA VAL A 68 -10.75 -4.76 -5.13
C VAL A 68 -11.01 -4.58 -3.63
N HIS A 69 -10.50 -5.49 -2.81
CA HIS A 69 -10.60 -5.40 -1.35
C HIS A 69 -9.29 -4.93 -0.72
N VAL A 70 -9.36 -4.45 0.52
CA VAL A 70 -8.19 -4.15 1.35
C VAL A 70 -7.88 -5.37 2.21
N LYS A 71 -6.60 -5.75 2.31
CA LYS A 71 -6.09 -6.72 3.29
C LYS A 71 -5.17 -6.01 4.27
N THR A 72 -5.52 -6.08 5.55
CA THR A 72 -4.63 -5.61 6.62
C THR A 72 -3.62 -6.70 6.94
N ALA A 73 -2.34 -6.37 6.94
CA ALA A 73 -1.27 -7.23 7.41
C ALA A 73 -0.60 -6.57 8.61
N GLU A 74 -0.48 -7.30 9.72
CA GLU A 74 0.29 -6.84 10.87
C GLU A 74 1.60 -7.63 10.86
N HIS A 75 2.69 -6.99 10.45
CA HIS A 75 4.02 -7.56 10.60
C HIS A 75 4.48 -7.26 12.03
N ALA A 76 4.10 -8.15 12.96
CA ALA A 76 4.55 -8.14 14.35
C ALA A 76 6.01 -8.57 14.49
#